data_AF-A0A8H7H3E5-F1
#
_entry.id   AF-A0A8H7H3E5-F1
#
_cell.length_a   1.000
_cell.length_b   1.000
_cell.length_c   1.000
_cell.angle_alpha   90.00
_cell.angle_beta   90.00
_cell.angle_gamma   90.00
#
_symmetry.space_group_name_H-M   'P 1'
#
loop_
_entity.id
_entity.type
_entity.pdbx_description
1 polymer ?
#
loop_
_entity_poly.entity_id
_entity_poly.type
_entity_poly.pdbx_seq_one_letter_code
_entity_poly.pdbx_strand_id
1 'polypeptide(L)'
;MNKRFASFGGPSVPTSSPVAGQSTNSTPTKSGGKKKSNPTSPNPRSPRPKFDTSGSGTSAHAPRRSKAQEETEIQALVRLTLKRASLELKGWGKTGGKFGLQDAKLMVDQVTELDNSIGSLSPKVQPTFRVVSQKLDYIRLHRDNIRNASREIDRSFSTLVKRANALEQALMEYAQTNGIEAAEDNPLWADRTWSLGQFVLHMHQILRPLSRYRHTFQLLSEKIIAYSLSGGLNSDGVDIPESERPKPSRGAVAPTFEETRNAMVLWATEAASIEELAKEWSEMCALEVVGWDKKFELDAYSSDEDEDEDELG
;
A
#
# COMPACT_ATOMS: atom_id res chain seq x y z
N MET A 1 41.29 19.51 15.89
CA MET A 1 41.35 18.03 15.88
C MET A 1 40.10 17.53 15.18
N ASN A 2 40.21 17.12 13.91
CA ASN A 2 39.07 16.75 13.07
C ASN A 2 38.60 15.32 13.37
N LYS A 3 37.42 15.17 13.97
CA LYS A 3 36.71 13.89 14.02
C LYS A 3 36.00 13.69 12.68
N ARG A 4 36.63 12.94 11.78
CA ARG A 4 36.07 12.51 10.49
C ARG A 4 35.16 11.31 10.73
N PHE A 5 33.93 11.35 10.24
CA PHE A 5 33.03 10.19 10.30
C PHE A 5 33.38 9.20 9.19
N ALA A 6 33.60 7.94 9.56
CA ALA A 6 33.92 6.86 8.64
C ALA A 6 32.69 6.46 7.82
N SER A 7 32.89 6.34 6.50
CA SER A 7 31.95 5.71 5.57
C SER A 7 31.74 4.24 5.95
N PHE A 8 30.49 3.78 5.94
CA PHE A 8 30.15 2.36 6.09
C PHE A 8 30.40 1.61 4.78
N GLY A 9 31.67 1.37 4.45
CA GLY A 9 32.09 0.41 3.45
C GLY A 9 32.26 -0.97 4.09
N GLY A 10 31.22 -1.80 4.07
CA GLY A 10 31.36 -3.25 4.31
C GLY A 10 32.00 -3.95 3.10
N PRO A 11 32.64 -5.12 3.29
CA PRO A 11 33.48 -5.77 2.28
C PRO A 11 32.68 -6.26 1.08
N SER A 12 33.18 -5.97 -0.12
CA SER A 12 32.65 -6.45 -1.40
C SER A 12 32.72 -7.97 -1.49
N VAL A 13 31.59 -8.63 -1.70
CA VAL A 13 31.53 -10.05 -2.04
C VAL A 13 31.71 -10.20 -3.56
N PRO A 14 32.59 -11.08 -4.06
CA PRO A 14 32.79 -11.25 -5.49
C PRO A 14 31.60 -12.02 -6.09
N THR A 15 30.93 -11.43 -7.08
CA THR A 15 30.00 -12.17 -7.94
C THR A 15 30.74 -12.62 -9.19
N SER A 16 30.92 -13.93 -9.31
CA SER A 16 31.44 -14.62 -10.49
C SER A 16 30.34 -15.55 -11.00
N SER A 17 29.70 -15.21 -12.12
CA SER A 17 29.16 -16.18 -13.06
C SER A 17 28.77 -15.54 -14.40
N PRO A 18 28.90 -16.28 -15.51
CA PRO A 18 29.06 -15.73 -16.85
C PRO A 18 27.72 -15.48 -17.56
N VAL A 19 27.66 -14.41 -18.35
CA VAL A 19 26.56 -14.13 -19.28
C VAL A 19 26.89 -14.77 -20.63
N ALA A 20 26.09 -15.75 -21.02
CA ALA A 20 26.00 -16.26 -22.39
C ALA A 20 25.28 -15.22 -23.28
N GLY A 21 25.79 -15.04 -24.50
CA GLY A 21 25.43 -13.95 -25.39
C GLY A 21 24.25 -14.19 -26.35
N GLN A 22 24.19 -13.27 -27.32
CA GLN A 22 23.32 -13.17 -28.51
C GLN A 22 21.86 -12.74 -28.25
N SER A 23 21.21 -11.91 -29.07
CA SER A 23 21.58 -11.24 -30.33
C SER A 23 20.60 -10.08 -30.58
N THR A 24 21.10 -9.05 -31.27
CA THR A 24 20.39 -7.90 -31.85
C THR A 24 19.49 -8.28 -33.03
N ASN A 25 18.36 -7.57 -33.20
CA ASN A 25 17.90 -6.95 -34.48
C ASN A 25 16.54 -6.25 -34.26
N SER A 26 16.41 -4.92 -34.39
CA SER A 26 16.38 -4.08 -35.61
C SER A 26 15.04 -4.15 -36.38
N THR A 27 14.21 -3.11 -36.19
CA THR A 27 13.08 -2.66 -37.03
C THR A 27 13.56 -2.23 -38.42
N PRO A 28 12.73 -2.22 -39.49
CA PRO A 28 11.74 -1.14 -39.76
C PRO A 28 10.46 -1.67 -40.49
N THR A 29 9.37 -0.97 -40.84
CA THR A 29 9.19 0.27 -41.62
C THR A 29 7.69 0.66 -41.65
N LYS A 30 7.40 1.93 -41.98
CA LYS A 30 6.10 2.63 -42.07
C LYS A 30 5.26 2.33 -43.34
N SER A 31 4.00 2.79 -43.26
CA SER A 31 3.07 3.32 -44.32
C SER A 31 1.87 2.40 -44.59
N GLY A 32 0.62 2.84 -44.73
CA GLY A 32 -0.06 4.14 -44.68
C GLY A 32 -1.51 3.94 -45.16
N GLY A 33 -2.44 4.83 -44.79
CA GLY A 33 -3.65 5.09 -45.60
C GLY A 33 -5.05 4.72 -45.06
N LYS A 34 -5.77 5.77 -44.65
CA LYS A 34 -7.20 6.10 -44.91
C LYS A 34 -8.37 5.29 -44.29
N LYS A 35 -9.01 5.92 -43.30
CA LYS A 35 -10.44 6.31 -43.19
C LYS A 35 -11.47 5.59 -44.11
N LYS A 36 -12.52 4.98 -43.54
CA LYS A 36 -13.91 5.55 -43.39
C LYS A 36 -14.97 4.52 -42.95
N SER A 37 -15.81 4.96 -41.99
CA SER A 37 -17.25 4.73 -41.78
C SER A 37 -17.86 3.31 -41.70
N ASN A 38 -18.38 2.99 -40.50
CA ASN A 38 -19.66 2.27 -40.28
C ASN A 38 -20.84 3.20 -40.66
N PRO A 39 -22.02 2.68 -41.09
CA PRO A 39 -23.02 2.23 -40.11
C PRO A 39 -23.92 1.04 -40.52
N THR A 40 -24.35 0.31 -39.48
CA THR A 40 -25.70 -0.23 -39.18
C THR A 40 -26.63 -0.61 -40.34
N SER A 41 -27.08 -1.88 -40.38
CA SER A 41 -28.50 -2.35 -40.28
C SER A 41 -28.62 -3.84 -40.70
N PRO A 42 -29.79 -4.50 -40.72
CA PRO A 42 -30.34 -5.30 -39.61
C PRO A 42 -30.52 -6.80 -39.94
N ASN A 43 -30.82 -7.56 -38.90
CA ASN A 43 -31.19 -8.98 -38.94
C ASN A 43 -32.53 -9.22 -39.67
N PRO A 44 -32.69 -10.35 -40.40
CA PRO A 44 -33.97 -11.07 -40.37
C PRO A 44 -33.82 -12.58 -40.16
N ARG A 45 -34.45 -13.02 -39.07
CA ARG A 45 -35.20 -14.26 -38.83
C ARG A 45 -35.23 -15.30 -39.97
N SER A 46 -34.87 -16.53 -39.63
CA SER A 46 -35.25 -17.76 -40.36
C SER A 46 -35.84 -18.80 -39.40
N PRO A 47 -36.70 -19.72 -39.90
CA PRO A 47 -37.87 -20.21 -39.17
C PRO A 47 -37.73 -21.58 -38.50
N ARG A 48 -38.64 -21.77 -37.54
CA ARG A 48 -38.90 -22.95 -36.69
C ARG A 48 -39.51 -24.13 -37.49
N PRO A 49 -39.15 -25.39 -37.24
CA PRO A 49 -39.99 -26.53 -37.57
C PRO A 49 -40.94 -26.86 -36.40
N LYS A 50 -42.22 -27.05 -36.72
CA LYS A 50 -43.22 -27.66 -35.83
C LYS A 50 -43.22 -29.17 -36.07
N PHE A 51 -43.22 -29.94 -34.99
CA PHE A 51 -43.82 -31.27 -34.97
C PHE A 51 -44.57 -31.39 -33.65
N ASP A 52 -45.90 -31.44 -33.76
CA ASP A 52 -46.82 -31.84 -32.70
C ASP A 52 -46.94 -33.36 -32.77
N THR A 53 -46.79 -34.09 -31.66
CA THR A 53 -47.69 -35.20 -31.32
C THR A 53 -47.62 -35.50 -29.83
N SER A 54 -48.80 -35.55 -29.23
CA SER A 54 -49.14 -35.84 -27.83
C SER A 54 -48.71 -37.24 -27.35
N GLY A 55 -48.21 -37.31 -26.12
CA GLY A 55 -48.09 -38.54 -25.33
C GLY A 55 -48.11 -38.21 -23.83
N SER A 56 -49.14 -38.69 -23.15
CA SER A 56 -49.42 -38.58 -21.71
C SER A 56 -48.38 -39.33 -20.86
N GLY A 57 -48.07 -38.82 -19.66
CA GLY A 57 -47.43 -39.63 -18.60
C GLY A 57 -46.55 -38.85 -17.61
N THR A 58 -47.16 -38.47 -16.47
CA THR A 58 -46.62 -38.53 -15.09
C THR A 58 -45.15 -38.23 -14.77
N SER A 59 -44.96 -37.32 -13.79
CA SER A 59 -43.83 -37.24 -12.84
C SER A 59 -42.44 -36.96 -13.44
N ALA A 60 -41.49 -36.28 -12.81
CA ALA A 60 -41.31 -35.88 -11.42
C ALA A 60 -40.49 -34.58 -11.41
N HIS A 61 -40.47 -33.93 -10.25
CA HIS A 61 -39.72 -32.71 -9.96
C HIS A 61 -38.28 -32.77 -10.45
N ALA A 62 -37.91 -31.87 -11.36
CA ALA A 62 -36.52 -31.46 -11.45
C ALA A 62 -36.12 -30.88 -10.08
N PRO A 63 -35.04 -31.36 -9.44
CA PRO A 63 -34.64 -30.82 -8.16
C PRO A 63 -34.30 -29.35 -8.38
N ARG A 64 -35.05 -28.48 -7.70
CA ARG A 64 -34.66 -27.08 -7.57
C ARG A 64 -33.32 -27.10 -6.85
N ARG A 65 -32.22 -26.79 -7.57
CA ARG A 65 -30.95 -26.40 -6.95
C ARG A 65 -31.27 -25.57 -5.72
N SER A 66 -30.92 -26.11 -4.55
CA SER A 66 -30.91 -25.36 -3.29
C SER A 66 -30.21 -24.04 -3.58
N LYS A 67 -30.92 -22.92 -3.36
CA LYS A 67 -30.38 -21.59 -3.60
C LYS A 67 -29.13 -21.47 -2.72
N ALA A 68 -27.95 -21.45 -3.34
CA ALA A 68 -26.74 -20.99 -2.69
C ALA A 68 -27.10 -19.72 -1.91
N GLN A 69 -26.89 -19.74 -0.59
CA GLN A 69 -27.36 -18.69 0.31
C GLN A 69 -26.91 -17.33 -0.23
N GLU A 70 -27.86 -16.55 -0.73
CA GLU A 70 -27.56 -15.32 -1.47
C GLU A 70 -26.99 -14.30 -0.47
N GLU A 71 -25.73 -13.92 -0.66
CA GLU A 71 -25.03 -12.95 0.18
C GLU A 71 -25.83 -11.64 0.20
N THR A 72 -26.16 -11.12 1.39
CA THR A 72 -26.86 -9.84 1.49
C THR A 72 -25.98 -8.71 0.98
N GLU A 73 -26.59 -7.59 0.56
CA GLU A 73 -25.82 -6.43 0.08
C GLU A 73 -24.82 -5.91 1.13
N ILE A 74 -25.21 -5.94 2.41
CA ILE A 74 -24.36 -5.54 3.55
C ILE A 74 -23.20 -6.51 3.72
N GLN A 75 -23.44 -7.82 3.64
CA GLN A 75 -22.39 -8.84 3.69
C GLN A 75 -21.37 -8.64 2.55
N ALA A 76 -21.84 -8.47 1.32
CA ALA A 76 -20.98 -8.25 0.15
C ALA A 76 -20.14 -6.97 0.28
N LEU A 77 -20.75 -5.89 0.81
CA LEU A 77 -20.07 -4.62 1.08
C LEU A 77 -18.96 -4.79 2.12
N VAL A 78 -19.25 -5.45 3.25
CA VAL A 78 -18.29 -5.66 4.34
C VAL A 78 -17.11 -6.49 3.84
N ARG A 79 -17.38 -7.62 3.19
CA ARG A 79 -16.35 -8.51 2.64
C ARG A 79 -15.45 -7.80 1.64
N LEU A 80 -16.02 -7.07 0.69
CA LEU A 80 -15.26 -6.31 -0.30
C LEU A 80 -14.42 -5.20 0.36
N THR A 81 -14.97 -4.57 1.40
CA THR A 81 -14.29 -3.50 2.13
C THR A 81 -13.10 -4.04 2.90
N LEU A 82 -13.23 -5.16 3.61
CA LEU A 82 -12.15 -5.82 4.34
C LEU A 82 -11.05 -6.32 3.39
N LYS A 83 -11.41 -6.97 2.27
CA LYS A 83 -10.43 -7.42 1.26
C LYS A 83 -9.60 -6.25 0.73
N ARG A 84 -10.25 -5.11 0.44
CA ARG A 84 -9.57 -3.92 -0.09
C ARG A 84 -8.72 -3.21 0.98
N ALA A 85 -9.22 -3.10 2.21
CA ALA A 85 -8.46 -2.54 3.32
C ALA A 85 -7.21 -3.38 3.65
N SER A 86 -7.32 -4.71 3.63
CA SER A 86 -6.17 -5.61 3.81
C SER A 86 -5.10 -5.38 2.74
N LEU A 87 -5.50 -5.25 1.47
CA LEU A 87 -4.56 -4.97 0.39
C LEU A 87 -3.86 -3.61 0.57
N GLU A 88 -4.62 -2.58 0.95
CA GLU A 88 -4.07 -1.24 1.23
C GLU A 88 -3.04 -1.32 2.36
N LEU A 89 -3.38 -1.93 3.49
CA LEU A 89 -2.50 -2.06 4.66
C LEU A 89 -1.20 -2.80 4.38
N LYS A 90 -1.23 -3.85 3.54
CA LYS A 90 0.00 -4.53 3.08
C LYS A 90 0.95 -3.59 2.32
N GLY A 91 0.44 -2.52 1.71
CA GLY A 91 1.24 -1.49 1.05
C GLY A 91 1.97 -0.55 2.01
N TRP A 92 1.46 -0.33 3.23
CA TRP A 92 1.96 0.67 4.16
C TRP A 92 3.39 0.40 4.64
N GLY A 93 3.70 -0.84 5.02
CA GLY A 93 5.05 -1.24 5.44
C GLY A 93 6.09 -1.05 4.33
N LYS A 94 5.69 -1.20 3.06
CA LYS A 94 6.58 -1.03 1.90
C LYS A 94 6.82 0.44 1.57
N THR A 95 5.74 1.21 1.33
CA THR A 95 5.84 2.61 0.88
C THR A 95 6.42 3.50 1.98
N GLY A 96 5.86 3.43 3.19
CA GLY A 96 6.28 4.29 4.29
C GLY A 96 7.49 3.77 5.05
N GLY A 97 7.65 2.45 5.16
CA GLY A 97 8.79 1.85 5.85
C GLY A 97 9.97 1.66 4.91
N LYS A 98 9.99 0.53 4.22
CA LYS A 98 11.17 0.04 3.48
C LYS A 98 11.69 1.03 2.44
N PHE A 99 10.83 1.52 1.54
CA PHE A 99 11.27 2.38 0.44
C PHE A 99 11.60 3.79 0.91
N GLY A 100 10.73 4.41 1.71
CA GLY A 100 10.98 5.75 2.26
C GLY A 100 12.26 5.83 3.09
N LEU A 101 12.53 4.83 3.95
CA LEU A 101 13.78 4.77 4.73
C LEU A 101 15.01 4.54 3.85
N GLN A 102 14.89 3.72 2.81
CA GLN A 102 15.97 3.50 1.85
C GLN A 102 16.33 4.79 1.13
N ASP A 103 15.35 5.55 0.63
CA ASP A 103 15.57 6.85 0.02
C ASP A 103 16.17 7.86 1.02
N ALA A 104 15.67 7.89 2.26
CA ALA A 104 16.21 8.76 3.31
C ALA A 104 17.69 8.47 3.59
N LYS A 105 18.06 7.19 3.68
CA LYS A 105 19.44 6.75 3.85
C LYS A 105 20.32 7.18 2.68
N LEU A 106 19.91 6.84 1.45
CA LEU A 106 20.67 7.18 0.25
C LEU A 106 20.85 8.70 0.12
N MET A 107 19.84 9.49 0.50
CA MET A 107 19.94 10.94 0.52
C MET A 107 21.00 11.44 1.52
N VAL A 108 20.99 10.95 2.76
CA VAL A 108 21.98 11.32 3.79
C VAL A 108 23.40 10.88 3.40
N ASP A 109 23.53 9.70 2.81
CA ASP A 109 24.80 9.19 2.29
C ASP A 109 25.34 10.11 1.18
N GLN A 110 24.49 10.55 0.25
CA GLN A 110 24.88 11.48 -0.81
C GLN A 110 25.25 12.88 -0.28
N VAL A 111 24.55 13.38 0.75
CA VAL A 111 24.90 14.64 1.42
C VAL A 111 26.27 14.53 2.08
N THR A 112 26.52 13.42 2.78
CA THR A 112 27.80 13.16 3.46
C THR A 112 28.94 13.01 2.45
N GLU A 113 28.70 12.31 1.33
CA GLU A 113 29.68 12.15 0.27
C GLU A 113 29.98 13.47 -0.45
N LEU A 114 28.96 14.32 -0.63
CA LEU A 114 29.12 15.67 -1.17
C LEU A 114 29.98 16.54 -0.24
N ASP A 115 29.69 16.53 1.06
CA ASP A 115 30.47 17.26 2.07
C ASP A 115 31.94 16.82 2.08
N ASN A 116 32.19 15.50 2.10
CA ASN A 116 33.53 14.93 1.99
C ASN A 116 34.24 15.35 0.69
N SER A 117 33.51 15.36 -0.43
CA SER A 117 34.06 15.75 -1.73
C SER A 117 34.46 17.22 -1.72
N ILE A 118 33.62 18.11 -1.18
CA ILE A 118 33.90 19.55 -1.04
C ILE A 118 35.09 19.77 -0.10
N GLY A 119 35.11 19.11 1.06
CA GLY A 119 36.20 19.23 2.04
C GLY A 119 37.56 18.69 1.56
N SER A 120 37.56 17.83 0.54
CA SER A 120 38.81 17.34 -0.09
C SER A 120 39.43 18.33 -1.07
N LEU A 121 38.68 19.36 -1.50
CA LEU A 121 39.18 20.37 -2.42
C LEU A 121 40.08 21.36 -1.67
N SER A 122 41.25 21.64 -2.24
CA SER A 122 42.11 22.70 -1.71
C SER A 122 41.41 24.05 -1.90
N PRO A 123 41.31 24.91 -0.86
CA PRO A 123 40.61 26.19 -0.96
C PRO A 123 41.21 27.16 -2.00
N LYS A 124 42.40 26.86 -2.54
CA LYS A 124 43.11 27.66 -3.54
C LYS A 124 43.01 27.12 -4.97
N VAL A 125 42.35 25.98 -5.19
CA VAL A 125 42.30 25.33 -6.51
C VAL A 125 40.84 25.13 -6.92
N GLN A 126 40.43 25.73 -8.04
CA GLN A 126 39.13 25.42 -8.62
C GLN A 126 39.15 24.00 -9.21
N PRO A 127 38.19 23.14 -8.86
CA PRO A 127 38.10 21.81 -9.45
C PRO A 127 37.87 21.91 -10.96
N THR A 128 38.62 21.11 -11.71
CA THR A 128 38.55 21.04 -13.18
C THR A 128 37.33 20.27 -13.70
N PHE A 129 36.54 19.66 -12.80
CA PHE A 129 35.33 18.92 -13.12
C PHE A 129 34.18 19.29 -12.18
N ARG A 130 32.95 19.04 -12.61
CA ARG A 130 31.73 19.42 -11.90
C ARG A 130 31.40 18.40 -10.79
N VAL A 131 32.14 18.46 -9.67
CA VAL A 131 32.03 17.57 -8.50
C VAL A 131 30.60 17.49 -7.94
N VAL A 132 29.87 18.61 -8.00
CA VAL A 132 28.66 18.82 -7.19
C VAL A 132 27.36 18.38 -7.88
N SER A 133 27.28 18.44 -9.21
CA SER A 133 25.98 18.36 -9.89
C SER A 133 25.31 17.00 -9.83
N GLN A 134 26.06 15.91 -10.10
CA GLN A 134 25.49 14.57 -10.09
C GLN A 134 24.97 14.19 -8.68
N LYS A 135 25.71 14.56 -7.62
CA LYS A 135 25.30 14.31 -6.23
C LYS A 135 24.05 15.10 -5.86
N LEU A 136 23.97 16.37 -6.26
CA LEU A 136 22.77 17.17 -6.06
C LEU A 136 21.54 16.58 -6.79
N ASP A 137 21.73 16.01 -7.97
CA ASP A 137 20.64 15.37 -8.71
C ASP A 137 20.13 14.11 -8.01
N TYR A 138 21.02 13.28 -7.44
CA TYR A 138 20.61 12.14 -6.59
C TYR A 138 19.92 12.59 -5.31
N ILE A 139 20.42 13.63 -4.63
CA ILE A 139 19.76 14.19 -3.43
C ILE A 139 18.34 14.65 -3.78
N ARG A 140 18.16 15.34 -4.92
CA ARG A 140 16.83 15.79 -5.39
C ARG A 140 15.92 14.60 -5.70
N LEU A 141 16.42 13.58 -6.37
CA LEU A 141 15.66 12.36 -6.69
C LEU A 141 15.13 11.70 -5.41
N HIS A 142 15.99 11.42 -4.44
CA HIS A 142 15.58 10.75 -3.21
C HIS A 142 14.64 11.62 -2.37
N ARG A 143 14.87 12.94 -2.32
CA ARG A 143 13.93 13.88 -1.69
C ARG A 143 12.55 13.82 -2.33
N ASP A 144 12.48 13.81 -3.65
CA ASP A 144 11.21 13.81 -4.37
C ASP A 144 10.50 12.44 -4.19
N ASN A 145 11.25 11.34 -4.13
CA ASN A 145 10.72 10.02 -3.76
C ASN A 145 10.12 10.00 -2.34
N ILE A 146 10.83 10.52 -1.34
CA ILE A 146 10.32 10.61 0.05
C ILE A 146 9.02 11.42 0.10
N ARG A 147 8.95 12.55 -0.62
CA ARG A 147 7.72 13.36 -0.70
C ARG A 147 6.59 12.62 -1.42
N ASN A 148 6.89 11.86 -2.47
CA ASN A 148 5.90 11.03 -3.14
C ASN A 148 5.36 9.95 -2.20
N ALA A 149 6.23 9.27 -1.45
CA ALA A 149 5.84 8.31 -0.42
C ALA A 149 4.93 8.94 0.64
N SER A 150 5.22 10.17 1.10
CA SER A 150 4.33 10.91 2.02
C SER A 150 2.93 11.09 1.45
N ARG A 151 2.83 11.54 0.18
CA ARG A 151 1.55 11.75 -0.49
C ARG A 151 0.80 10.43 -0.72
N GLU A 152 1.51 9.35 -0.98
CA GLU A 152 0.90 8.03 -1.13
C GLU A 152 0.32 7.52 0.19
N ILE A 153 1.01 7.70 1.31
CA ILE A 153 0.50 7.40 2.65
C ILE A 153 -0.75 8.24 2.95
N ASP A 154 -0.72 9.55 2.66
CA ASP A 154 -1.89 10.43 2.84
C ASP A 154 -3.12 9.94 2.06
N ARG A 155 -2.92 9.55 0.79
CA ARG A 155 -3.98 9.05 -0.09
C ARG A 155 -4.51 7.70 0.40
N SER A 156 -3.63 6.80 0.78
CA SER A 156 -4.01 5.48 1.30
C SER A 156 -4.79 5.63 2.60
N PHE A 157 -4.34 6.49 3.53
CA PHE A 157 -5.06 6.77 4.78
C PHE A 157 -6.45 7.33 4.52
N SER A 158 -6.56 8.32 3.64
CA SER A 158 -7.85 8.91 3.25
C SER A 158 -8.80 7.87 2.66
N THR A 159 -8.26 6.85 1.97
CA THR A 159 -9.05 5.75 1.41
C THR A 159 -9.52 4.80 2.50
N LEU A 160 -8.66 4.44 3.46
CA LEU A 160 -9.02 3.64 4.63
C LEU A 160 -10.09 4.31 5.49
N VAL A 161 -10.00 5.63 5.70
CA VAL A 161 -11.05 6.39 6.42
C VAL A 161 -12.39 6.32 5.69
N LYS A 162 -12.40 6.49 4.36
CA LYS A 162 -13.65 6.34 3.57
C LYS A 162 -14.24 4.93 3.70
N ARG A 163 -13.40 3.91 3.77
CA ARG A 163 -13.83 2.52 3.98
C ARG A 163 -14.44 2.31 5.36
N ALA A 164 -13.82 2.86 6.39
CA ALA A 164 -14.35 2.81 7.75
C ALA A 164 -15.72 3.47 7.83
N ASN A 165 -15.88 4.68 7.28
CA ASN A 165 -17.16 5.38 7.23
C ASN A 165 -18.23 4.59 6.46
N ALA A 166 -17.86 3.86 5.40
CA ALA A 166 -18.79 3.00 4.68
C ALA A 166 -19.26 1.80 5.54
N LEU A 167 -18.38 1.23 6.37
CA LEU A 167 -18.77 0.20 7.33
C LEU A 167 -19.65 0.77 8.45
N GLU A 168 -19.36 1.97 8.95
CA GLU A 168 -20.22 2.66 9.93
C GLU A 168 -21.62 2.90 9.37
N GLN A 169 -21.71 3.37 8.12
CA GLN A 169 -23.00 3.57 7.47
C GLN A 169 -23.76 2.24 7.34
N ALA A 170 -23.09 1.17 6.93
CA ALA A 170 -23.68 -0.15 6.84
C ALA A 170 -24.18 -0.65 8.22
N LEU A 171 -23.43 -0.38 9.28
CA LEU A 171 -23.83 -0.69 10.66
C LEU A 171 -25.10 0.06 11.06
N MET A 172 -25.17 1.36 10.75
CA MET A 172 -26.36 2.17 11.04
C MET A 172 -27.60 1.66 10.30
N GLU A 173 -27.47 1.33 9.02
CA GLU A 173 -28.57 0.79 8.21
C GLU A 173 -29.01 -0.60 8.70
N TYR A 174 -28.04 -1.45 9.07
CA TYR A 174 -28.30 -2.77 9.61
C TYR A 174 -29.02 -2.70 10.97
N ALA A 175 -28.54 -1.85 11.87
CA ALA A 175 -29.11 -1.67 13.21
C ALA A 175 -30.52 -1.06 13.15
N GLN A 176 -30.80 -0.18 12.18
CA GLN A 176 -32.16 0.34 11.96
C GLN A 176 -33.14 -0.74 11.51
N THR A 177 -32.67 -1.71 10.74
CA THR A 177 -33.52 -2.76 10.15
C THR A 177 -33.71 -3.95 11.09
N ASN A 178 -32.65 -4.35 11.80
CA ASN A 178 -32.60 -5.59 12.59
C ASN A 178 -32.52 -5.37 14.10
N GLY A 179 -32.35 -4.12 14.54
CA GLY A 179 -32.10 -3.78 15.94
C GLY A 179 -30.61 -3.68 16.28
N ILE A 180 -30.30 -2.95 17.36
CA ILE A 180 -28.92 -2.73 17.83
C ILE A 180 -28.30 -4.01 18.37
N GLU A 181 -29.04 -4.79 19.17
CA GLU A 181 -28.58 -6.07 19.72
C GLU A 181 -28.16 -7.03 18.60
N ALA A 182 -28.94 -7.09 17.52
CA ALA A 182 -28.59 -7.91 16.35
C ALA A 182 -27.31 -7.44 15.65
N ALA A 183 -26.94 -6.17 15.74
CA ALA A 183 -25.73 -5.63 15.11
C ALA A 183 -24.45 -5.90 15.95
N GLU A 184 -24.62 -6.04 17.26
CA GLU A 184 -23.54 -6.27 18.23
C GLU A 184 -23.30 -7.76 18.49
N ASP A 185 -24.36 -8.55 18.61
CA ASP A 185 -24.29 -9.94 19.08
C ASP A 185 -24.40 -10.96 17.94
N ASN A 186 -25.13 -10.64 16.87
CA ASN A 186 -25.30 -11.61 15.79
C ASN A 186 -24.10 -11.56 14.84
N PRO A 187 -23.47 -12.71 14.59
CA PRO A 187 -22.37 -12.78 13.64
C PRO A 187 -22.92 -12.47 12.24
N LEU A 188 -22.19 -11.66 11.47
CA LEU A 188 -22.68 -11.19 10.16
C LEU A 188 -22.86 -12.36 9.18
N TRP A 189 -22.07 -13.42 9.34
CA TRP A 189 -22.24 -14.72 8.71
C TRP A 189 -22.35 -15.81 9.79
N ALA A 190 -23.08 -16.89 9.51
CA ALA A 190 -23.38 -17.90 10.54
C ALA A 190 -22.12 -18.49 11.21
N ASP A 191 -22.16 -18.54 12.54
CA ASP A 191 -21.35 -19.30 13.51
C ASP A 191 -19.82 -19.17 13.48
N ARG A 192 -19.23 -18.34 12.59
CA ARG A 192 -17.76 -18.27 12.42
C ARG A 192 -17.16 -16.90 12.14
N THR A 193 -17.96 -15.84 12.20
CA THR A 193 -17.46 -14.49 11.92
C THR A 193 -17.87 -13.49 12.98
N TRP A 194 -17.19 -12.36 13.01
CA TRP A 194 -17.58 -11.23 13.86
C TRP A 194 -18.96 -10.66 13.51
N SER A 195 -19.54 -9.97 14.50
CA SER A 195 -20.69 -9.10 14.25
C SER A 195 -20.29 -7.86 13.46
N LEU A 196 -21.25 -7.18 12.84
CA LEU A 196 -20.98 -5.96 12.09
C LEU A 196 -20.40 -4.86 12.99
N GLY A 197 -20.86 -4.77 14.24
CA GLY A 197 -20.32 -3.86 15.25
C GLY A 197 -18.83 -4.12 15.53
N GLN A 198 -18.45 -5.39 15.66
CA GLN A 198 -17.05 -5.78 15.85
C GLN A 198 -16.16 -5.42 14.66
N PHE A 199 -16.62 -5.65 13.41
CA PHE A 199 -15.86 -5.24 12.22
C PHE A 199 -15.61 -3.72 12.17
N VAL A 200 -16.64 -2.93 12.47
CA VAL A 200 -16.52 -1.47 12.53
C VAL A 200 -15.53 -1.08 13.63
N LEU A 201 -15.66 -1.64 14.84
CA LEU A 201 -14.78 -1.35 15.96
C LEU A 201 -13.32 -1.63 15.63
N HIS A 202 -13.02 -2.81 15.07
CA HIS A 202 -11.66 -3.21 14.70
C HIS A 202 -11.07 -2.35 13.58
N MET A 203 -11.88 -1.88 12.62
CA MET A 203 -11.43 -0.92 11.61
C MET A 203 -11.01 0.42 12.25
N HIS A 204 -11.75 0.92 13.24
CA HIS A 204 -11.41 2.17 13.92
C HIS A 204 -10.18 2.03 14.82
N GLN A 205 -9.97 0.86 15.42
CA GLN A 205 -8.80 0.58 16.25
C GLN A 205 -7.49 0.71 15.47
N ILE A 206 -7.45 0.33 14.19
CA ILE A 206 -6.24 0.46 13.35
C ILE A 206 -6.03 1.87 12.78
N LEU A 207 -7.09 2.65 12.55
CA LEU A 207 -6.97 3.99 11.98
C LEU A 207 -6.17 4.95 12.86
N ARG A 208 -6.30 4.86 14.18
CA ARG A 208 -5.61 5.78 15.11
C ARG A 208 -4.08 5.58 15.09
N PRO A 209 -3.54 4.35 15.24
CA PRO A 209 -2.11 4.09 15.04
C PRO A 209 -1.59 4.54 13.68
N LEU A 210 -2.34 4.29 12.59
CA LEU A 210 -1.93 4.70 11.24
C LEU A 210 -1.88 6.22 11.08
N SER A 211 -2.83 6.94 11.67
CA SER A 211 -2.85 8.40 11.66
C SER A 211 -1.64 8.98 12.40
N ARG A 212 -1.29 8.41 13.57
CA ARG A 212 -0.08 8.77 14.30
C ARG A 212 1.16 8.52 13.46
N TYR A 213 1.30 7.33 12.88
CA TYR A 213 2.44 6.99 12.04
C TYR A 213 2.58 7.92 10.85
N ARG A 214 1.49 8.21 10.14
CA ARG A 214 1.46 9.18 9.04
C ARG A 214 2.03 10.55 9.47
N HIS A 215 1.60 11.06 10.62
CA HIS A 215 2.12 12.32 11.15
C HIS A 215 3.61 12.23 11.51
N THR A 216 4.03 11.15 12.16
CA THR A 216 5.43 10.89 12.51
C THR A 216 6.30 10.79 11.27
N PHE A 217 5.88 10.02 10.27
CA PHE A 217 6.53 9.90 8.96
C PHE A 217 6.72 11.28 8.33
N GLN A 218 5.68 12.10 8.28
CA GLN A 218 5.76 13.44 7.69
C GLN A 218 6.77 14.32 8.43
N LEU A 219 6.72 14.33 9.77
CA LEU A 219 7.64 15.09 10.60
C LEU A 219 9.11 14.66 10.40
N LEU A 220 9.37 13.35 10.44
CA LEU A 220 10.73 12.81 10.32
C LEU A 220 11.26 13.00 8.90
N SER A 221 10.42 12.80 7.88
CA SER A 221 10.78 13.01 6.48
C SER A 221 11.16 14.47 6.21
N GLU A 222 10.38 15.46 6.67
CA GLU A 222 10.71 16.87 6.52
C GLU A 222 11.96 17.26 7.31
N LYS A 223 12.20 16.68 8.50
CA LYS A 223 13.45 16.88 9.23
C LYS A 223 14.66 16.38 8.43
N ILE A 224 14.59 15.17 7.87
CA ILE A 224 15.69 14.59 7.08
C ILE A 224 15.89 15.38 5.76
N ILE A 225 14.82 15.85 5.13
CA ILE A 225 14.90 16.73 3.96
C ILE A 225 15.55 18.06 4.33
N ALA A 226 15.21 18.66 5.47
CA ALA A 226 15.82 19.92 5.93
C ALA A 226 17.35 19.77 6.12
N TYR A 227 17.82 18.66 6.67
CA TYR A 227 19.25 18.33 6.74
C TYR A 227 19.90 18.27 5.36
N SER A 228 19.23 17.65 4.38
CA SER A 228 19.77 17.61 3.01
C SER A 228 19.90 18.99 2.36
N LEU A 229 19.03 19.93 2.72
CA LEU A 229 19.03 21.29 2.18
C LEU A 229 20.08 22.19 2.85
N SER A 230 20.47 21.90 4.09
CA SER A 230 21.58 22.60 4.76
C SER A 230 22.96 22.17 4.26
N GLY A 231 23.02 21.18 3.37
CA GLY A 231 24.26 20.62 2.84
C GLY A 231 25.04 19.81 3.87
N GLY A 232 24.39 19.38 4.96
CA GLY A 232 25.04 18.65 6.06
C GLY A 232 26.06 19.46 6.86
N LEU A 233 26.19 20.75 6.59
CA LEU A 233 27.09 21.66 7.30
C LEU A 233 26.59 21.82 8.73
N ASN A 234 27.39 21.37 9.70
CA ASN A 234 27.17 21.73 11.10
C ASN A 234 27.22 23.27 11.17
N SER A 235 26.16 23.87 11.73
CA SER A 235 26.13 25.30 12.07
C SER A 235 27.28 25.74 13.01
N ASP A 236 28.02 24.78 13.56
CA ASP A 236 29.15 25.00 14.46
C ASP A 236 30.51 25.16 13.76
N GLY A 237 30.57 24.98 12.42
CA GLY A 237 31.83 24.92 11.67
C GLY A 237 32.26 26.19 10.94
N VAL A 238 31.43 27.24 10.94
CA VAL A 238 31.80 28.53 10.35
C VAL A 238 32.01 29.52 11.50
N ASP A 239 33.27 29.78 11.84
CA ASP A 239 33.67 30.94 12.64
C ASP A 239 33.36 32.22 11.83
N ILE A 240 32.07 32.55 11.72
CA ILE A 240 31.63 33.88 11.35
C ILE A 240 31.94 34.76 12.57
N PRO A 241 32.72 35.85 12.42
CA PRO A 241 32.95 36.81 13.49
C PRO A 241 31.62 37.17 14.15
N GLU A 242 31.58 37.22 15.48
CA GLU A 242 30.35 37.46 16.24
C GLU A 242 29.61 38.75 15.82
N SER A 243 30.32 39.69 15.19
CA SER A 243 29.77 40.92 14.62
C SER A 243 28.98 40.74 13.30
N GLU A 244 29.14 39.61 12.61
CA GLU A 244 28.46 39.29 11.34
C GLU A 244 27.39 38.21 11.50
N ARG A 245 27.22 37.62 12.71
CA ARG A 245 26.10 36.71 12.97
C ARG A 245 24.79 37.50 12.83
N PRO A 246 23.91 37.14 11.87
CA PRO A 246 22.58 37.72 11.86
C PRO A 246 21.91 37.38 13.20
N LYS A 247 21.34 38.40 13.87
CA LYS A 247 20.55 38.22 15.09
C LYS A 247 19.57 37.06 14.84
N PRO A 248 19.40 36.11 15.78
CA PRO A 248 18.52 34.96 15.58
C PRO A 248 17.07 35.43 15.48
N SER A 249 16.66 35.84 14.28
CA SER A 249 15.28 35.92 13.87
C SER A 249 14.78 34.49 13.88
N ARG A 250 13.77 34.19 14.70
CA ARG A 250 13.02 32.91 14.74
C ARG A 250 13.00 32.24 13.37
N GLY A 251 13.92 31.33 13.14
CA GLY A 251 14.13 30.63 11.89
C GLY A 251 14.61 29.25 12.27
N ALA A 252 13.94 28.21 11.77
CA ALA A 252 14.20 26.83 12.16
C ALA A 252 15.70 26.52 11.99
N VAL A 253 16.35 26.15 13.09
CA VAL A 253 17.74 25.70 13.08
C VAL A 253 17.79 24.42 12.23
N ALA A 254 18.71 24.38 11.26
CA ALA A 254 18.89 23.21 10.44
C ALA A 254 19.27 22.00 11.33
N PRO A 255 18.71 20.80 11.09
CA PRO A 255 19.04 19.64 11.90
C PRO A 255 20.52 19.29 11.78
N THR A 256 21.11 18.79 12.85
CA THR A 256 22.45 18.19 12.84
C THR A 256 22.44 16.79 12.22
N PHE A 257 23.62 16.28 11.87
CA PHE A 257 23.75 14.88 11.42
C PHE A 257 23.23 13.89 12.47
N GLU A 258 23.57 14.11 13.74
CA GLU A 258 23.14 13.27 14.86
C GLU A 258 21.61 13.25 15.01
N GLU A 259 20.98 14.42 14.94
CA GLU A 259 19.52 14.54 14.98
C GLU A 259 18.84 13.89 13.78
N THR A 260 19.47 13.91 12.61
CA THR A 260 18.98 13.27 11.39
C THR A 260 19.10 11.76 11.47
N ARG A 261 20.23 11.25 11.99
CA ARG A 261 20.43 9.83 12.28
C ARG A 261 19.39 9.33 13.26
N ASN A 262 19.15 10.06 14.35
CA ASN A 262 18.14 9.71 15.35
C ASN A 262 16.73 9.73 14.76
N ALA A 263 16.44 10.67 13.85
CA ALA A 263 15.16 10.69 13.12
C ALA A 263 14.98 9.45 12.23
N MET A 264 16.03 9.00 11.53
CA MET A 264 15.97 7.77 10.73
C MET A 264 15.76 6.52 11.59
N VAL A 265 16.43 6.44 12.75
CA VAL A 265 16.23 5.32 13.70
C VAL A 265 14.81 5.30 14.22
N LEU A 266 14.27 6.45 14.64
CA LEU A 266 12.88 6.55 15.10
C LEU A 266 11.89 6.17 14.00
N TRP A 267 12.13 6.61 12.76
CA TRP A 267 11.31 6.22 11.62
C TRP A 267 11.37 4.69 11.41
N ALA A 268 12.55 4.08 11.45
CA ALA A 268 12.68 2.62 11.32
C ALA A 268 11.90 1.85 12.38
N THR A 269 11.97 2.28 13.64
CA THR A 269 11.21 1.68 14.73
C THR A 269 9.70 1.80 14.51
N GLU A 270 9.20 3.00 14.22
CA GLU A 270 7.77 3.24 14.01
C GLU A 270 7.25 2.50 12.76
N ALA A 271 8.06 2.41 11.70
CA ALA A 271 7.70 1.65 10.50
C ALA A 271 7.56 0.15 10.78
N ALA A 272 8.47 -0.43 11.57
CA ALA A 272 8.39 -1.83 11.96
C ALA A 272 7.12 -2.13 12.78
N SER A 273 6.79 -1.28 13.76
CA SER A 273 5.58 -1.44 14.57
C SER A 273 4.30 -1.36 13.74
N ILE A 274 4.26 -0.50 12.71
CA ILE A 274 3.09 -0.40 11.82
C ILE A 274 3.02 -1.56 10.84
N GLU A 275 4.15 -2.08 10.37
CA GLU A 275 4.18 -3.28 9.53
C GLU A 275 3.62 -4.50 10.27
N GLU A 276 4.01 -4.67 11.54
CA GLU A 276 3.48 -5.73 12.42
C GLU A 276 1.96 -5.57 12.64
N LEU A 277 1.51 -4.37 13.01
CA LEU A 277 0.09 -4.07 13.20
C LEU A 277 -0.73 -4.32 11.90
N ALA A 278 -0.21 -3.87 10.76
CA ALA A 278 -0.86 -4.07 9.46
C ALA A 278 -0.94 -5.55 9.08
N LYS A 279 0.09 -6.33 9.44
CA LYS A 279 0.12 -7.78 9.24
C LYS A 279 -0.92 -8.48 10.12
N GLU A 280 -0.92 -8.22 11.42
CA GLU A 280 -1.91 -8.79 12.36
C GLU A 280 -3.34 -8.51 11.91
N TRP A 281 -3.63 -7.26 11.55
CA TRP A 281 -4.97 -6.89 11.07
C TRP A 281 -5.32 -7.57 9.75
N SER A 282 -4.35 -7.68 8.83
CA SER A 282 -4.56 -8.41 7.58
C SER A 282 -4.78 -9.90 7.81
N GLU A 283 -4.15 -10.51 8.81
CA GLU A 283 -4.34 -11.92 9.16
C GLU A 283 -5.70 -12.12 9.80
N MET A 284 -6.12 -11.24 10.72
CA MET A 284 -7.49 -11.25 11.27
C MET A 284 -8.54 -11.16 10.16
N CYS A 285 -8.42 -10.19 9.26
CA CYS A 285 -9.36 -10.07 8.14
C CYS A 285 -9.33 -11.28 7.20
N ALA A 286 -8.16 -11.90 7.01
CA ALA A 286 -8.06 -13.11 6.20
C ALA A 286 -8.74 -14.29 6.88
N LEU A 287 -8.61 -14.46 8.20
CA LEU A 287 -9.30 -15.52 8.94
C LEU A 287 -10.83 -15.36 8.86
N GLU A 288 -11.33 -14.14 9.05
CA GLU A 288 -12.76 -13.83 8.95
C GLU A 288 -13.31 -14.06 7.53
N VAL A 289 -12.55 -13.66 6.51
CA VAL A 289 -12.94 -13.83 5.10
C VAL A 289 -12.80 -15.28 4.61
N VAL A 290 -11.76 -16.00 5.04
CA VAL A 290 -11.54 -17.42 4.67
C VAL A 290 -12.51 -18.34 5.44
N GLY A 291 -12.87 -17.98 6.68
CA GLY A 291 -13.93 -18.64 7.43
C GLY A 291 -15.24 -18.66 6.65
N TRP A 292 -15.50 -17.60 5.88
CA TRP A 292 -16.62 -17.52 4.94
C TRP A 292 -16.42 -18.34 3.67
N ASP A 293 -15.27 -18.22 2.98
CA ASP A 293 -15.02 -18.94 1.72
C ASP A 293 -15.13 -20.48 1.92
N LYS A 294 -14.68 -21.01 3.07
CA LYS A 294 -14.79 -22.44 3.42
C LYS A 294 -16.22 -22.92 3.70
N LYS A 295 -17.12 -22.05 4.15
CA LYS A 295 -18.53 -22.41 4.36
C LYS A 295 -19.22 -22.63 3.01
N PHE A 296 -18.94 -21.80 2.01
CA PHE A 296 -19.48 -22.00 0.66
C PHE A 296 -19.00 -23.29 0.01
N GLU A 297 -17.76 -23.73 0.31
CA GLU A 297 -17.29 -25.04 -0.12
C GLU A 297 -18.03 -26.18 0.61
N LEU A 298 -18.15 -26.12 1.94
CA LEU A 298 -18.83 -27.16 2.72
C LEU A 298 -20.34 -27.25 2.42
N ASP A 299 -21.05 -26.12 2.28
CA ASP A 299 -22.48 -26.11 1.94
C ASP A 299 -22.72 -26.61 0.50
N ALA A 300 -21.74 -26.46 -0.40
CA ALA A 300 -21.81 -26.99 -1.76
C ALA A 300 -21.60 -28.51 -1.83
N TYR A 301 -20.87 -29.10 -0.88
CA TYR A 301 -20.63 -30.54 -0.80
C TYR A 301 -21.59 -31.27 0.15
N SER A 302 -22.10 -30.62 1.20
CA SER A 302 -23.08 -31.19 2.14
C SER A 302 -24.47 -31.35 1.52
N SER A 303 -24.76 -30.67 0.41
CA SER A 303 -26.03 -30.81 -0.32
C SER A 303 -26.11 -32.07 -1.18
N ASP A 304 -25.01 -32.80 -1.35
CA ASP A 304 -24.94 -33.98 -2.22
C ASP A 304 -25.02 -35.32 -1.46
N GLU A 305 -24.96 -35.33 -0.12
CA GLU A 305 -24.91 -36.58 0.68
C GLU A 305 -26.21 -36.92 1.45
N ASP A 306 -27.22 -36.05 1.44
CA ASP A 306 -28.49 -36.26 2.20
C ASP A 306 -29.67 -36.76 1.32
N GLU A 307 -29.47 -37.09 0.04
CA GLU A 307 -30.55 -37.57 -0.86
C GLU A 307 -30.71 -39.11 -0.93
N ASP A 308 -29.93 -39.91 -0.19
CA ASP A 308 -29.89 -41.38 -0.35
C ASP A 308 -30.43 -42.23 0.83
N GLU A 309 -31.09 -41.67 1.86
CA GLU A 309 -31.58 -42.46 3.01
C GLU A 309 -33.10 -42.69 3.12
N ASP A 310 -33.93 -42.23 2.17
CA ASP A 310 -35.40 -42.44 2.20
C ASP A 310 -35.93 -43.45 1.15
N GLU A 311 -35.09 -44.34 0.64
CA GLU A 311 -35.53 -45.57 -0.03
C GLU A 311 -34.81 -46.78 0.57
N LEU A 312 -35.35 -47.34 1.67
CA LEU A 312 -35.41 -48.78 1.99
C LEU A 312 -35.81 -48.97 3.47
N GLY A 313 -37.12 -49.18 3.72
CA GLY A 313 -37.64 -49.57 5.03
C GLY A 313 -39.15 -49.57 5.14
#